data_AF-A0A968X3K1-F1
#
_entry.id   AF-A0A968X3K1-F1
#
_cell.length_a   1.000
_cell.length_b   1.000
_cell.length_c   1.000
_cell.angle_alpha   90.00
_cell.angle_beta   90.00
_cell.angle_gamma   90.00
#
_symmetry.space_group_name_H-M   'P 1'
#
loop_
_entity.id
_entity.type
_entity.pdbx_description
1 polymer ?
#
loop_
_entity_poly.entity_id
_entity_poly.type
_entity_poly.pdbx_seq_one_letter_code
_entity_poly.pdbx_strand_id
1 'polypeptide(L)'
;MIRPEWRRLFHLCERIDALPRHLSEHVGGFYLSSGPITHIAPIEPATMPGRTIIALDKDQLESVGLAKLDLLSLRVLSAIEDALDMIEAVTEERPDLTALPCTDPQVYDHICKGQVLGVFQIGSPAEMAILSQMQPRNLRDLSIQCSLIRPGPIQGNMVKPYLRRAPGASG
;
A
#
# COMPACT_ATOMS: atom_id res chain seq x y z
N MET A 1 -21.88 -34.85 -18.83
CA MET A 1 -22.81 -35.10 -17.70
C MET A 1 -21.99 -35.05 -16.42
N ILE A 2 -22.27 -34.09 -15.52
CA ILE A 2 -21.52 -33.96 -14.25
C ILE A 2 -21.84 -35.17 -13.37
N ARG A 3 -20.82 -35.84 -12.82
CA ARG A 3 -21.02 -37.03 -11.99
C ARG A 3 -21.79 -36.68 -10.69
N PRO A 4 -22.62 -37.60 -10.14
CA PRO A 4 -23.47 -37.31 -8.97
C PRO A 4 -22.69 -36.81 -7.75
N GLU A 5 -21.47 -37.28 -7.53
CA GLU A 5 -20.58 -36.86 -6.45
C GLU A 5 -20.21 -35.37 -6.54
N TRP A 6 -19.98 -34.84 -7.74
CA TRP A 6 -19.67 -33.43 -7.96
C TRP A 6 -20.88 -32.54 -7.73
N ARG A 7 -22.08 -33.00 -8.11
CA ARG A 7 -23.34 -32.29 -7.79
C ARG A 7 -23.55 -32.19 -6.28
N ARG A 8 -23.30 -33.28 -5.55
CA ARG A 8 -23.39 -33.30 -4.09
C ARG A 8 -22.36 -32.39 -3.44
N LEU A 9 -21.12 -32.36 -3.95
CA LEU A 9 -20.07 -31.47 -3.47
C LEU A 9 -20.46 -30.01 -3.66
N PHE A 10 -20.85 -29.59 -4.88
CA PHE A 10 -21.21 -28.19 -5.13
C PHE A 10 -22.40 -27.73 -4.28
N HIS A 11 -23.43 -28.56 -4.14
CA HIS A 11 -24.57 -28.26 -3.27
C HIS A 11 -24.14 -28.09 -1.79
N LEU A 12 -23.18 -28.88 -1.30
CA LEU A 12 -22.65 -28.69 0.05
C LEU A 12 -21.79 -27.43 0.15
N CYS A 13 -20.95 -27.14 -0.86
CA CYS A 13 -20.14 -25.93 -0.91
C CYS A 13 -21.01 -24.67 -0.89
N GLU A 14 -22.08 -24.60 -1.69
CA GLU A 14 -23.01 -23.47 -1.68
C GLU A 14 -23.69 -23.27 -0.32
N ARG A 15 -24.00 -24.36 0.38
CA ARG A 15 -24.63 -24.30 1.71
C ARG A 15 -23.71 -23.82 2.83
N ILE A 16 -22.40 -23.94 2.65
CA ILE A 16 -21.40 -23.47 3.62
C ILE A 16 -20.66 -22.22 3.12
N ASP A 17 -21.01 -21.73 1.93
CA ASP A 17 -20.46 -20.49 1.41
C ASP A 17 -20.85 -19.32 2.31
N ALA A 18 -19.94 -18.38 2.49
CA ALA A 18 -20.03 -17.25 3.42
C ALA A 18 -20.18 -17.59 4.93
N LEU A 19 -20.14 -18.86 5.36
CA LEU A 19 -20.07 -19.16 6.80
C LEU A 19 -18.70 -18.76 7.36
N PRO A 20 -18.64 -18.11 8.55
CA PRO A 20 -17.39 -17.79 9.20
C PRO A 20 -16.60 -19.06 9.51
N ARG A 21 -15.35 -19.15 9.01
CA ARG A 21 -14.47 -20.30 9.27
C ARG A 21 -13.70 -20.16 10.58
N HIS A 22 -13.19 -18.96 10.85
CA HIS A 22 -12.44 -18.61 12.05
C HIS A 22 -12.49 -17.09 12.25
N LEU A 23 -12.24 -16.63 13.48
CA LEU A 23 -11.96 -15.23 13.76
C LEU A 23 -10.52 -14.94 13.32
N SER A 24 -10.37 -14.01 12.38
CA SER A 24 -9.06 -13.54 11.94
C SER A 24 -8.68 -12.26 12.67
N GLU A 25 -7.47 -12.20 13.19
CA GLU A 25 -6.94 -10.98 13.80
C GLU A 25 -6.48 -10.00 12.72
N HIS A 26 -7.03 -8.78 12.71
CA HIS A 26 -6.55 -7.74 11.80
C HIS A 26 -5.24 -7.14 12.34
N VAL A 27 -4.13 -7.49 11.70
CA VAL A 27 -2.80 -6.98 12.07
C VAL A 27 -2.74 -5.49 11.72
N GLY A 28 -2.74 -4.63 12.73
CA GLY A 28 -2.44 -3.20 12.58
C GLY A 28 -3.57 -2.23 12.90
N GLY A 29 -4.80 -2.68 13.14
CA GLY A 29 -5.89 -1.79 13.55
C GLY A 29 -5.97 -1.69 15.08
N PHE A 30 -5.62 -0.53 15.64
CA PHE A 30 -5.76 -0.26 17.07
C PHE A 30 -6.95 0.66 17.31
N TYR A 31 -7.65 0.46 18.42
CA TYR A 31 -8.76 1.31 18.82
C TYR A 31 -8.43 2.01 20.13
N LEU A 32 -8.67 3.33 20.14
CA LEU A 32 -8.46 4.18 21.29
C LEU A 32 -9.82 4.55 21.89
N SER A 33 -9.92 4.38 23.21
CA SER A 33 -11.08 4.79 24.01
C SER A 33 -10.62 5.71 25.14
N SER A 34 -11.47 6.65 25.55
CA SER A 34 -11.23 7.54 26.68
C SER A 34 -11.36 6.85 28.04
N GLY A 35 -11.94 5.65 28.09
CA GLY A 35 -12.06 4.82 29.28
C GLY A 35 -11.82 3.34 28.96
N PRO A 36 -12.05 2.43 29.93
CA PRO A 36 -11.88 1.00 29.71
C PRO A 36 -12.66 0.51 28.49
N ILE A 37 -11.98 -0.12 27.53
CA ILE A 37 -12.60 -0.61 26.29
C ILE A 37 -13.69 -1.66 26.58
N THR A 38 -13.58 -2.36 27.72
CA THR A 38 -14.55 -3.36 28.20
C THR A 38 -15.92 -2.78 28.54
N HIS A 39 -16.05 -1.46 28.75
CA HIS A 39 -17.35 -0.81 28.90
C HIS A 39 -18.10 -0.66 27.57
N ILE A 40 -17.39 -0.83 26.46
CA ILE A 40 -17.90 -0.61 25.10
C ILE A 40 -18.04 -1.94 24.36
N ALA A 41 -17.04 -2.80 24.46
CA ALA A 41 -16.99 -4.05 23.73
C ALA A 41 -16.27 -5.15 24.54
N PRO A 42 -16.68 -6.41 24.39
CA PRO A 42 -15.92 -7.53 24.94
C PRO A 42 -14.55 -7.63 24.26
N ILE A 43 -13.56 -8.01 25.05
CA ILE A 43 -12.18 -8.27 24.60
C ILE A 43 -11.78 -9.69 24.97
N GLU A 44 -10.88 -10.26 24.19
CA GLU A 44 -10.25 -11.54 24.48
C GLU A 44 -8.73 -11.48 24.25
N PRO A 45 -7.95 -12.36 24.88
CA PRO A 45 -6.52 -12.46 24.60
C PRO A 45 -6.28 -12.77 23.12
N ALA A 46 -5.35 -12.05 22.50
CA ALA A 46 -4.90 -12.34 21.14
C ALA A 46 -3.98 -13.56 21.13
N THR A 47 -3.73 -14.10 19.93
CA THR A 47 -2.73 -15.17 19.70
C THR A 47 -1.32 -14.72 20.14
N MET A 48 -1.00 -13.43 19.98
CA MET A 48 0.27 -12.87 20.41
C MET A 48 0.24 -12.53 21.91
N PRO A 49 1.20 -13.01 22.72
CA PRO A 49 1.25 -12.73 24.15
C PRO A 49 1.26 -11.23 24.47
N GLY A 50 0.50 -10.85 25.51
CA GLY A 50 0.40 -9.46 25.97
C GLY A 50 -0.49 -8.56 25.11
N ARG A 51 -1.26 -9.11 24.17
CA ARG A 51 -2.23 -8.36 23.36
C ARG A 51 -3.66 -8.87 23.59
N THR A 52 -4.62 -8.00 23.32
CA THR A 52 -6.05 -8.30 23.34
C THR A 52 -6.68 -7.87 22.02
N ILE A 53 -7.71 -8.58 21.59
CA ILE A 53 -8.54 -8.21 20.44
C ILE A 53 -9.94 -7.83 20.90
N ILE A 54 -10.57 -6.93 20.15
CA ILE A 54 -11.97 -6.56 20.34
C ILE A 54 -12.80 -7.48 19.43
N ALA A 55 -13.87 -8.07 19.98
CA ALA A 55 -14.67 -9.07 19.24
C ALA A 55 -15.65 -8.44 18.22
N LEU A 56 -15.84 -7.12 18.28
CA LEU A 56 -16.67 -6.38 17.32
C LEU A 56 -15.90 -6.17 16.01
N ASP A 57 -16.62 -6.21 14.90
CA ASP A 57 -16.04 -5.92 13.60
C ASP A 57 -15.81 -4.41 13.39
N LYS A 58 -15.18 -4.06 12.26
CA LYS A 58 -14.83 -2.69 11.92
C LYS A 58 -16.06 -1.78 11.86
N ASP A 59 -17.14 -2.22 11.20
CA ASP A 59 -18.32 -1.39 10.94
C ASP A 59 -19.07 -1.12 12.26
N GLN A 60 -19.11 -2.12 13.14
CA GLN A 60 -19.63 -1.99 14.50
C GLN A 60 -18.80 -1.01 15.33
N LEU A 61 -17.48 -1.09 15.28
CA LEU A 61 -16.61 -0.18 16.05
C LEU A 61 -16.66 1.27 15.55
N GLU A 62 -16.81 1.46 14.23
CA GLU A 62 -17.03 2.79 13.64
C GLU A 62 -18.36 3.39 14.10
N SER A 63 -19.42 2.57 14.20
CA SER A 63 -20.74 3.02 14.66
C SER A 63 -20.75 3.51 16.12
N VAL A 64 -19.81 3.03 16.93
CA VAL A 64 -19.66 3.41 18.34
C VAL A 64 -18.75 4.64 18.52
N GLY A 65 -18.18 5.17 17.44
CA GLY A 65 -17.38 6.39 17.45
C GLY A 65 -15.99 6.21 18.05
N LEU A 66 -15.44 4.99 18.05
CA LEU A 66 -14.08 4.76 18.52
C LEU A 66 -13.04 5.26 17.53
N ALA A 67 -12.00 5.89 18.06
CA ALA A 67 -10.88 6.34 17.24
C ALA A 67 -10.04 5.14 16.81
N LYS A 68 -9.97 4.91 15.50
CA LYS A 68 -9.15 3.87 14.89
C LYS A 68 -7.78 4.43 14.49
N LEU A 69 -6.72 3.73 14.86
CA LEU A 69 -5.35 3.98 14.47
C LEU A 69 -4.80 2.79 13.69
N ASP A 70 -4.45 3.00 12.41
CA ASP A 70 -3.81 1.97 11.60
C ASP A 70 -2.27 2.08 11.71
N LEU A 71 -1.65 1.08 12.33
CA LEU A 71 -0.19 0.90 12.33
C LEU A 71 0.23 0.07 11.11
N LEU A 72 0.65 0.78 10.07
CA LEU A 72 1.12 0.18 8.83
C LEU A 72 2.64 0.00 8.86
N SER A 73 3.09 -1.24 8.64
CA SER A 73 4.51 -1.55 8.49
C SER A 73 4.91 -1.50 7.02
N LEU A 74 5.51 -0.39 6.59
CA LEU A 74 6.04 -0.23 5.25
C LEU A 74 7.54 -0.59 5.24
N ARG A 75 7.91 -1.69 4.58
CA ARG A 75 9.31 -2.14 4.49
C ARG A 75 10.24 -1.11 3.85
N VAL A 76 9.71 -0.21 3.01
CA VAL A 76 10.52 0.88 2.43
C VAL A 76 11.06 1.80 3.52
N LEU A 77 10.30 2.06 4.59
CA LEU A 77 10.78 2.91 5.68
C LEU A 77 11.95 2.25 6.41
N SER A 78 11.89 0.94 6.63
CA SER A 78 13.03 0.18 7.17
C SER A 78 14.24 0.23 6.23
N ALA A 79 14.03 0.05 4.92
CA ALA A 79 15.12 0.12 3.95
C ALA A 79 15.76 1.53 3.87
N ILE A 80 14.97 2.59 4.10
CA ILE A 80 15.48 3.96 4.18
C ILE A 80 16.33 4.13 5.45
N GLU A 81 15.86 3.65 6.61
CA GLU A 81 16.67 3.68 7.85
C GLU A 81 17.98 2.92 7.70
N ASP A 82 17.95 1.70 7.15
CA ASP A 82 19.16 0.91 6.89
C ASP A 82 20.14 1.66 5.96
N ALA A 83 19.63 2.35 4.94
CA ALA A 83 20.45 3.14 4.03
C ALA A 83 21.06 4.37 4.73
N LEU A 84 20.33 5.04 5.61
CA LEU A 84 20.85 6.16 6.40
C LEU A 84 21.95 5.70 7.37
N ASP A 85 21.76 4.56 8.04
CA ASP A 85 22.76 3.95 8.91
C ASP A 85 24.05 3.63 8.14
N MET A 86 23.92 3.08 6.92
CA MET A 86 25.07 2.78 6.06
C MET A 86 25.82 4.04 5.59
N ILE A 87 25.08 5.11 5.26
CA ILE A 87 25.70 6.38 4.86
C ILE A 87 26.47 6.97 6.04
N GLU A 88 25.83 7.08 7.21
CA GLU A 88 26.45 7.61 8.43
C GLU A 88 27.71 6.83 8.83
N ALA A 89 27.70 5.50 8.70
CA ALA A 89 28.86 4.67 8.97
C ALA A 89 30.07 4.94 8.06
N VAL A 90 29.86 5.51 6.87
CA VAL A 90 30.92 5.80 5.88
C VAL A 90 31.31 7.27 5.87
N THR A 91 30.35 8.18 6.06
CA THR A 91 30.54 9.63 5.92
C THR A 91 30.64 10.36 7.26
N GLU A 92 30.34 9.69 8.39
CA GLU A 92 30.17 10.28 9.72
C GLU A 92 29.04 11.33 9.81
N GLU A 93 28.22 11.42 8.76
CA GLU A 93 27.10 12.36 8.64
C GLU A 93 25.82 11.63 8.22
N ARG A 94 24.79 11.68 9.07
CA ARG A 94 23.46 11.13 8.74
C ARG A 94 22.64 12.14 7.93
N PRO A 95 22.15 11.81 6.73
CA PRO A 95 21.29 12.69 5.96
C PRO A 95 19.98 13.03 6.69
N ASP A 96 19.61 14.31 6.73
CA ASP A 96 18.28 14.76 7.18
C ASP A 96 17.28 14.67 6.02
N LEU A 97 16.40 13.66 6.09
CA LEU A 97 15.36 13.44 5.09
C LEU A 97 14.42 14.64 4.91
N THR A 98 14.21 15.45 5.96
CA THR A 98 13.30 16.61 5.91
C THR A 98 13.91 17.80 5.16
N ALA A 99 15.23 17.83 5.02
CA ALA A 99 15.98 18.86 4.33
C ALA A 99 16.31 18.50 2.87
N LEU A 100 16.04 17.27 2.41
CA LEU A 100 16.38 16.83 1.06
C LEU A 100 15.60 17.60 -0.02
N PRO A 101 16.28 18.11 -1.06
CA PRO A 101 15.60 18.83 -2.14
C PRO A 101 14.78 17.86 -3.01
N CYS A 102 13.53 18.21 -3.27
CA CYS A 102 12.66 17.44 -4.17
C CYS A 102 12.90 17.72 -5.68
N THR A 103 13.97 18.45 -6.00
CA THR A 103 14.25 19.00 -7.33
C THR A 103 15.60 18.57 -7.91
N ASP A 104 16.24 17.55 -7.34
CA ASP A 104 17.55 17.08 -7.80
C ASP A 104 17.48 16.55 -9.26
N PRO A 105 18.12 17.21 -10.23
CA PRO A 105 18.07 16.80 -11.63
C PRO A 105 18.62 15.39 -11.88
N GLN A 106 19.62 14.93 -11.11
CA GLN A 106 20.22 13.62 -11.29
C GLN A 106 19.25 12.50 -10.90
N VAL A 107 18.48 12.71 -9.83
CA VAL A 107 17.41 11.79 -9.42
C VAL A 107 16.36 11.68 -10.53
N TYR A 108 15.91 12.81 -11.09
CA TYR A 108 14.96 12.78 -12.21
C TYR A 108 15.56 12.17 -13.47
N ASP A 109 16.85 12.34 -13.76
CA ASP A 109 17.49 11.68 -14.91
C ASP A 109 17.50 10.15 -14.77
N HIS A 110 17.71 9.61 -13.57
CA HIS A 110 17.62 8.17 -13.31
C HIS A 110 16.18 7.68 -13.48
N ILE A 111 15.21 8.42 -12.95
CA ILE A 111 13.78 8.13 -13.10
C ILE A 111 13.37 8.12 -14.58
N CYS A 112 13.76 9.14 -15.34
CA CYS A 112 13.51 9.27 -16.78
C CYS A 112 14.13 8.14 -17.62
N LYS A 113 15.19 7.49 -17.13
CA LYS A 113 15.79 6.32 -17.77
C LYS A 113 15.11 5.01 -17.37
N GLY A 114 14.13 5.05 -16.47
CA GLY A 114 13.50 3.88 -15.87
C GLY A 114 14.42 3.13 -14.90
N GLN A 115 15.50 3.76 -14.42
CA GLN A 115 16.47 3.17 -13.48
C GLN A 115 15.96 3.28 -12.04
N VAL A 116 14.80 2.68 -11.77
CA VAL A 116 14.04 2.85 -10.52
C VAL A 116 13.69 1.51 -9.85
N LEU A 117 14.43 0.45 -10.17
CA LEU A 117 14.30 -0.83 -9.48
C LEU A 117 14.58 -0.62 -7.99
N GLY A 118 13.61 -0.98 -7.14
CA GLY A 118 13.69 -0.77 -5.69
C GLY A 118 13.18 0.61 -5.21
N VAL A 119 12.83 1.52 -6.11
CA VAL A 119 12.20 2.80 -5.74
C VAL A 119 10.70 2.58 -5.50
N PHE A 120 10.23 3.08 -4.35
CA PHE A 120 8.86 2.88 -3.91
C PHE A 120 7.84 3.47 -4.90
N GLN A 121 6.76 2.71 -5.14
CA GLN A 121 5.62 3.05 -6.02
C GLN A 121 5.89 3.23 -7.51
N ILE A 122 7.14 3.20 -7.99
CA ILE A 122 7.44 3.45 -9.41
C ILE A 122 8.33 2.39 -10.06
N GLY A 123 8.57 1.28 -9.36
CA GLY A 123 9.52 0.22 -9.75
C GLY A 123 8.92 -0.95 -10.54
N SER A 124 7.62 -0.97 -10.84
CA SER A 124 7.02 -2.07 -11.62
C SER A 124 7.36 -1.97 -13.12
N PRO A 125 7.35 -3.07 -13.89
CA PRO A 125 7.63 -3.02 -15.34
C PRO A 125 6.74 -2.04 -16.12
N ALA A 126 5.45 -1.93 -15.75
CA ALA A 126 4.51 -1.01 -16.36
C ALA A 126 4.85 0.45 -16.02
N GLU A 127 5.21 0.72 -14.76
CA GLU A 127 5.62 2.05 -14.32
C GLU A 127 6.91 2.51 -15.00
N MET A 128 7.93 1.65 -15.01
CA MET A 128 9.23 1.91 -15.66
C MET A 128 9.05 2.24 -17.15
N ALA A 129 8.20 1.51 -17.87
CA ALA A 129 7.92 1.79 -19.28
C ALA A 129 7.23 3.15 -19.50
N ILE A 130 6.37 3.58 -18.58
CA ILE A 130 5.74 4.90 -18.65
C ILE A 130 6.73 6.01 -18.30
N LEU A 131 7.56 5.84 -17.28
CA LEU A 131 8.53 6.87 -16.87
C LEU A 131 9.46 7.25 -18.02
N SER A 132 9.96 6.26 -18.76
CA SER A 132 10.82 6.49 -19.92
C SER A 132 10.14 7.23 -21.07
N GLN A 133 8.81 7.21 -21.15
CA GLN A 133 8.04 7.97 -22.15
C GLN A 133 7.59 9.34 -21.62
N MET A 134 7.23 9.42 -20.35
CA MET A 134 6.68 10.61 -19.71
C MET A 134 7.77 11.64 -19.36
N GLN A 135 9.00 11.18 -19.10
CA GLN A 135 10.15 12.02 -18.75
C GLN A 135 9.83 13.00 -17.60
N PRO A 136 9.39 12.53 -16.42
CA PRO A 136 8.96 13.39 -15.31
C PRO A 136 10.12 14.26 -14.77
N ARG A 137 9.84 15.53 -14.46
CA ARG A 137 10.85 16.49 -13.99
C ARG A 137 10.51 17.16 -12.65
N ASN A 138 9.43 16.73 -11.99
CA ASN A 138 9.01 17.22 -10.69
C ASN A 138 8.06 16.21 -10.01
N LEU A 139 7.73 16.45 -8.73
CA LEU A 139 6.83 15.60 -7.94
C LEU A 139 5.41 15.50 -8.51
N ARG A 140 4.93 16.55 -9.18
CA ARG A 140 3.59 16.54 -9.80
C ARG A 140 3.54 15.53 -10.94
N ASP A 141 4.59 15.47 -11.76
CA ASP A 141 4.70 14.49 -12.84
C ASP A 141 4.70 13.06 -12.28
N LEU A 142 5.46 12.80 -11.22
CA LEU A 142 5.48 11.49 -10.54
C LEU A 142 4.11 11.12 -9.95
N SER A 143 3.43 12.07 -9.30
CA SER A 143 2.08 11.84 -8.78
C SER A 143 1.08 11.47 -9.89
N ILE A 144 1.20 12.10 -11.06
CA ILE A 144 0.36 11.76 -12.22
C ILE A 144 0.73 10.36 -12.73
N GLN A 145 2.01 10.02 -12.82
CA GLN A 145 2.46 8.69 -13.24
C GLN A 145 1.87 7.59 -12.34
N CYS A 146 1.96 7.73 -11.01
CA CYS A 146 1.38 6.78 -10.04
C CYS A 146 -0.15 6.69 -10.15
N SER A 147 -0.81 7.72 -10.71
CA SER A 147 -2.26 7.73 -10.93
C SER A 147 -2.66 7.01 -12.22
N LEU A 148 -1.80 7.01 -13.24
CA LEU A 148 -2.09 6.43 -14.56
C LEU A 148 -2.04 4.90 -14.56
N ILE A 149 -1.18 4.28 -13.75
CA ILE A 149 -1.10 2.82 -13.60
C ILE A 149 -2.12 2.34 -12.58
N ARG A 150 -3.40 2.50 -12.91
CA ARG A 150 -4.54 2.03 -12.11
C ARG A 150 -5.63 1.43 -13.00
N PRO A 151 -6.47 0.50 -12.49
CA PRO A 151 -7.48 -0.18 -13.31
C PRO A 151 -8.40 0.78 -14.09
N GLY A 152 -8.89 1.84 -13.44
CA GLY A 152 -9.77 2.82 -14.07
C GLY A 152 -9.13 3.54 -15.26
N PRO A 153 -8.01 4.27 -15.07
CA PRO A 153 -7.31 4.96 -16.18
C PRO A 153 -6.85 4.03 -17.31
N ILE A 154 -6.45 2.79 -17.00
CA ILE A 154 -6.08 1.79 -18.01
C ILE A 154 -7.30 1.39 -18.85
N GLN A 155 -8.42 1.05 -18.20
CA GLN A 155 -9.68 0.70 -18.88
C GLN A 155 -10.25 1.87 -19.68
N GLY A 156 -10.07 3.10 -19.19
CA GLY A 156 -10.47 4.33 -19.87
C GLY A 156 -9.53 4.77 -21.01
N ASN A 157 -8.49 3.99 -21.34
CA ASN A 157 -7.48 4.30 -22.36
C ASN A 157 -6.86 5.70 -22.19
N MET A 158 -6.67 6.14 -20.94
CA MET A 158 -6.20 7.51 -20.62
C MET A 158 -4.68 7.66 -20.71
N VAL A 159 -3.94 6.56 -20.62
CA VAL A 159 -2.47 6.53 -20.63
C VAL A 159 -1.91 7.10 -21.93
N LYS A 160 -2.33 6.57 -23.09
CA LYS A 160 -1.81 7.00 -24.40
C LYS A 160 -2.12 8.48 -24.72
N PRO A 161 -3.36 8.98 -24.51
CA PRO A 161 -3.66 10.41 -24.68
C PRO A 161 -2.85 11.33 -23.78
N TYR A 162 -2.60 10.92 -22.53
CA TYR A 162 -1.78 11.71 -21.62
C TYR A 162 -0.33 11.79 -22.11
N LEU A 163 0.28 10.65 -22.43
CA LEU A 163 1.65 10.60 -22.94
C LEU A 163 1.82 11.47 -24.19
N ARG A 164 0.88 11.42 -25.14
CA ARG A 164 0.90 12.28 -26.35
C ARG A 164 0.89 13.78 -26.08
N ARG A 165 0.43 14.22 -24.92
CA ARG A 165 0.36 15.64 -24.52
C ARG A 165 1.43 16.03 -23.51
N ALA A 166 2.19 15.05 -23.00
CA ALA A 166 3.22 15.29 -22.02
C ALA A 166 4.39 16.06 -22.67
N PRO A 167 4.95 17.08 -22.00
CA PRO A 167 5.98 17.94 -22.57
C PRO A 167 7.33 17.25 -22.88
N GLY A 168 7.49 15.96 -22.57
CA GLY A 168 8.68 15.15 -22.88
C GLY A 168 8.42 13.97 -23.83
N ALA A 169 7.20 13.83 -24.36
CA ALA A 169 6.89 12.77 -25.33
C ALA A 169 7.43 13.16 -26.71
N SER A 170 8.68 12.80 -26.96
CA SER A 170 9.29 12.89 -28.27
C SER A 170 8.52 12.01 -29.26
N GLY A 171 7.72 12.67 -30.11
CA GLY A 171 7.44 12.26 -31.47
C GLY A 171 8.22 13.15 -32.42
#